data_AF-A0AAU4SLQ2-F1
#
_entry.id   AF-A0AAU4SLQ2-F1
#
_cell.length_a   1.000
_cell.length_b   1.000
_cell.length_c   1.000
_cell.angle_alpha   90.00
_cell.angle_beta   90.00
_cell.angle_gamma   90.00
#
_symmetry.space_group_name_H-M   'P 1'
#
loop_
_entity.id
_entity.type
_entity.pdbx_description
1 polymer ?
#
loop_
_entity_poly.entity_id
_entity_poly.type
_entity_poly.pdbx_seq_one_letter_code
_entity_poly.pdbx_strand_id
1 'polypeptide(L)' 'MPTRANGQPAFGAYLHAPTGIRHETGLIVLTLTGGRICAMTHFETGVLPSFGLPRSLPRR' A
#
# COMPACT_ATOMS: atom_id res chain seq x y z
N MET A 1 4.90 -2.40 -1.27
CA MET A 1 5.62 -1.88 -2.46
C MET A 1 5.25 -0.41 -2.69
N PRO A 2 6.17 0.48 -3.10
CA PRO A 2 5.89 1.90 -3.28
C PRO A 2 5.10 2.21 -4.56
N THR A 3 4.23 3.23 -4.51
CA THR A 3 3.47 3.80 -5.64
C THR A 3 3.12 5.27 -5.32
N ARG A 4 2.24 5.90 -6.11
CA ARG A 4 1.66 7.22 -5.81
C ARG A 4 0.16 7.25 -6.01
N ALA A 5 -0.52 8.04 -5.20
CA ALA A 5 -1.94 8.34 -5.34
C ALA A 5 -2.13 9.86 -5.42
N ASN A 6 -2.68 10.36 -6.52
CA ASN A 6 -2.87 11.79 -6.76
C ASN A 6 -1.59 12.63 -6.53
N GLY A 7 -0.43 12.09 -6.92
CA GLY A 7 0.88 12.72 -6.70
C GLY A 7 1.45 12.58 -5.28
N GLN A 8 0.65 12.13 -4.30
CA GLN A 8 1.11 11.86 -2.94
C GLN A 8 1.84 10.50 -2.84
N PRO A 9 2.80 10.35 -1.92
CA PRO A 9 3.44 9.06 -1.65
C PRO A 9 2.43 8.02 -1.15
N ALA A 10 2.50 6.82 -1.72
CA ALA A 10 1.66 5.72 -1.30
C ALA A 10 2.42 4.39 -1.34
N PHE A 11 1.91 3.38 -0.63
CA PHE A 11 2.44 2.02 -0.71
C PHE A 11 1.35 0.99 -0.43
N GLY A 12 1.44 -0.16 -1.11
CA GLY A 12 0.61 -1.32 -0.79
C GLY A 12 1.04 -1.94 0.53
N ALA A 13 0.07 -2.18 1.41
CA ALA A 13 0.19 -2.92 2.65
C ALA A 13 -0.14 -4.40 2.40
N TYR A 14 0.66 -5.27 3.01
CA TYR A 14 0.53 -6.72 2.87
C TYR A 14 0.77 -7.40 4.21
N LEU A 15 -0.11 -8.34 4.57
CA LEU A 15 0.01 -9.12 5.78
C LEU A 15 0.64 -10.48 5.49
N HIS A 16 1.53 -10.92 6.37
CA HIS A 16 2.13 -12.25 6.29
C HIS A 16 1.12 -13.34 6.65
N ALA A 17 0.94 -14.31 5.74
CA ALA A 17 0.25 -15.56 6.07
C ALA A 17 1.25 -16.65 6.52
N PRO A 18 0.80 -17.65 7.30
CA PRO A 18 1.61 -18.80 7.68
C PRO A 18 2.20 -19.56 6.48
N THR A 19 1.53 -19.53 5.33
CA THR A 19 1.98 -20.11 4.06
C THR A 19 3.20 -19.43 3.46
N GLY A 20 3.60 -18.27 4.01
CA GLY A 20 4.72 -17.47 3.50
C GLY A 20 4.37 -16.54 2.34
N ILE A 21 3.17 -16.66 1.77
CA ILE A 21 2.62 -15.65 0.88
C ILE A 21 2.18 -14.44 1.71
N ARG A 22 2.37 -13.24 1.19
CA ARG A 22 1.86 -12.01 1.81
C ARG A 22 0.66 -11.53 1.02
N HIS A 23 -0.50 -11.45 1.66
CA HIS A 23 -1.75 -11.01 1.02
C HIS A 23 -1.93 -9.51 1.18
N GLU A 24 -2.49 -8.87 0.15
CA GLU A 24 -2.89 -7.47 0.21
C GLU A 24 -3.85 -7.20 1.37
N THR A 25 -3.64 -6.07 2.05
CA THR A 25 -4.58 -5.53 3.04
C THR A 25 -5.06 -4.13 2.69
N GLY A 26 -4.50 -3.51 1.65
CA GLY A 26 -4.95 -2.22 1.16
C GLY A 26 -3.82 -1.28 0.80
N LEU A 27 -4.19 -0.08 0.37
CA LEU A 27 -3.27 0.98 -0.02
C LEU A 27 -3.20 2.02 1.07
N ILE A 28 -1.99 2.36 1.51
CA ILE A 28 -1.75 3.46 2.44
C ILE A 28 -1.25 4.66 1.65
N VAL A 29 -1.92 5.79 1.78
CA VAL A 29 -1.52 7.09 1.21
C VAL A 29 -1.06 8.00 2.33
N LEU A 30 0.12 8.60 2.17
CA LEU A 30 0.70 9.55 3.11
C LEU A 30 0.48 10.97 2.61
N THR A 31 -0.18 11.80 3.41
CA THR A 31 -0.18 13.24 3.18
C THR A 31 0.98 13.87 3.93
N LEU A 32 1.79 14.64 3.21
CA LEU A 32 2.94 15.33 3.77
C LEU A 32 2.70 16.83 3.83
N THR A 33 3.23 17.48 4.85
CA THR A 33 3.33 18.94 4.97
C THR A 33 4.68 19.28 5.57
N GLY A 34 5.46 20.16 4.93
CA GLY A 34 6.81 20.50 5.40
C GLY A 34 7.75 19.28 5.52
N GLY A 35 7.60 18.28 4.66
CA GLY A 35 8.40 17.04 4.70
C GLY A 35 8.04 16.06 5.82
N ARG A 36 6.97 16.33 6.58
CA ARG A 36 6.49 15.46 7.67
C ARG A 36 5.12 14.88 7.33
N ILE A 37 4.83 13.68 7.82
CA ILE A 37 3.50 13.06 7.70
C ILE A 37 2.53 13.86 8.56
N CYS A 38 1.45 14.36 7.96
CA CYS A 38 0.37 15.03 8.66
C CYS A 38 -0.96 14.26 8.61
N ALA A 39 -1.11 13.33 7.66
CA ALA A 39 -2.24 12.39 7.63
C ALA A 39 -1.86 11.07 6.95
N MET A 40 -2.62 10.03 7.27
CA MET A 40 -2.54 8.71 6.65
C MET A 40 -3.95 8.24 6.32
N THR A 41 -4.18 7.83 5.08
CA THR A 41 -5.45 7.30 4.61
C THR A 41 -5.27 5.86 4.14
N HIS A 42 -6.13 4.96 4.59
CA HIS A 42 -6.15 3.56 4.19
C HIS A 42 -7.34 3.31 3.25
N PHE A 43 -7.05 2.73 2.10
CA PHE A 43 -8.04 2.24 1.15
C PHE A 43 -8.05 0.72 1.12
N GLU A 44 -9.23 0.14 0.98
CA GLU A 44 -9.44 -1.31 0.93
C GLU A 44 -8.71 -1.98 -0.26
N THR A 45 -8.52 -3.30 -0.15
CA THR A 45 -7.72 -4.13 -1.07
C THR A 45 -8.08 -3.97 -2.55
N GLY A 46 -9.36 -3.70 -2.87
CA GLY A 46 -9.86 -3.58 -4.23
C GLY A 46 -9.14 -2.54 -5.10
N VAL A 47 -8.47 -1.55 -4.50
CA VAL A 47 -7.81 -0.48 -5.26
C VAL A 47 -6.40 -0.86 -5.76
N LEU A 48 -5.73 -1.85 -5.17
CA LEU A 48 -4.32 -2.16 -5.48
C LEU A 48 -4.03 -2.38 -6.97
N PRO A 49 -4.85 -3.15 -7.72
CA PRO A 49 -4.61 -3.38 -9.15
C PRO A 49 -4.59 -2.09 -9.97
N SER A 50 -5.40 -1.09 -9.62
CA SER A 50 -5.41 0.22 -10.29
C SER A 50 -4.11 1.00 -10.11
N PHE A 51 -3.31 0.67 -9.09
CA PHE A 51 -1.99 1.22 -8.84
C PHE A 51 -0.84 0.31 -9.33
N GLY A 52 -1.16 -0.71 -10.13
CA GLY A 52 -0.19 -1.67 -10.64
C GLY A 52 0.42 -2.59 -9.58
N LEU A 53 -0.24 -2.71 -8.42
CA LEU A 53 0.24 -3.53 -7.32
C LEU A 53 -0.38 -4.94 -7.37
N PRO A 54 0.41 -5.99 -7.12
CA PRO A 54 -0.08 -7.36 -7.13
C PRO A 54 -0.94 -7.67 -5.89
N ARG A 55 -1.83 -8.65 -5.99
CA ARG A 55 -2.68 -9.06 -4.84
C ARG A 55 -1.98 -9.87 -3.77
N SER A 56 -0.85 -10.44 -4.15
CA SER A 56 -0.02 -11.24 -3.27
C SER A 56 1.43 -11.03 -3.62
N LEU A 57 2.28 -11.02 -2.59
CA LEU A 57 3.72 -11.03 -2.77
C LEU A 57 4.29 -12.37 -2.36
N PRO A 58 5.31 -12.87 -3.09
CA PRO A 58 6.07 -14.03 -2.63
C PRO A 58 6.75 -13.72 -1.31
N ARG A 59 7.22 -14.77 -0.66
CA ARG A 59 8.10 -14.68 0.50
C ARG A 59 9.32 -13.82 0.16
N ARG A 60 9.73 -12.95 1.09
CA ARG A 60 10.91 -12.09 0.89
C ARG A 60 12.18 -12.91 1.07
#